data_AF-A0A1I1YBH1-F1
#
_entry.id   AF-A0A1I1YBH1-F1
#
_cell.length_a   1.000
_cell.length_b   1.000
_cell.length_c   1.000
_cell.angle_alpha   90.00
_cell.angle_beta   90.00
_cell.angle_gamma   90.00
#
_symmetry.space_group_name_H-M   'P 1'
#
loop_
_entity.id
_entity.type
_entity.pdbx_description
1 polymer ?
#
loop_
_entity_poly.entity_id
_entity_poly.type
_entity_poly.pdbx_seq_one_letter_code
_entity_poly.pdbx_strand_id
1 'polypeptide(L)'
;MAKPRLLAAFTLFVAGGCIQFEHGPTTDGPGEPGTTTGEDDEPPPTVDCDPLSQDCPDGQACSLAGDDFVCIEVFVDGAPGDACQAAGECGPGLVCLSAVVLGDCEASSCCSALCEVSDTGAQCGSSSEVCAPVFAGEDVPPMWADYGVCRLPS
;
A
#
# COMPACT_ATOMS: atom_id res chain seq x y z
N MET A 1 5.12 64.06 52.95
CA MET A 1 4.25 63.62 54.06
C MET A 1 3.28 62.55 53.55
N ALA A 2 3.01 61.55 54.38
CA ALA A 2 1.78 60.76 54.55
C ALA A 2 1.12 60.03 53.35
N LYS A 3 1.04 58.70 53.50
CA LYS A 3 0.05 57.77 52.92
C LYS A 3 -1.36 58.13 53.43
N PRO A 4 -2.45 57.76 52.72
CA PRO A 4 -3.11 56.52 53.11
C PRO A 4 -3.72 55.69 51.95
N ARG A 5 -4.13 54.49 52.33
CA ARG A 5 -4.68 53.37 51.54
C ARG A 5 -6.18 53.54 51.31
N LEU A 6 -6.71 53.06 50.18
CA LEU A 6 -8.04 52.42 50.16
C LEU A 6 -8.18 51.43 48.98
N LEU A 7 -8.77 50.28 49.30
CA LEU A 7 -9.06 49.10 48.47
C LEU A 7 -10.22 49.32 47.50
N ALA A 8 -10.14 48.73 46.30
CA ALA A 8 -11.25 48.17 45.49
C ALA A 8 -10.64 47.59 44.19
N ALA A 9 -11.07 46.51 43.56
CA ALA A 9 -11.90 45.36 43.87
C ALA A 9 -11.54 44.30 42.81
N PHE A 10 -11.58 43.03 43.20
CA PHE A 10 -11.47 41.85 42.33
C PHE A 10 -12.61 41.84 41.30
N THR A 11 -12.33 41.70 40.00
CA THR A 11 -13.00 40.75 39.07
C THR A 11 -12.48 40.93 37.64
N LEU A 12 -11.74 39.92 37.14
CA LEU A 12 -11.59 39.70 35.70
C LEU A 12 -12.88 39.04 35.21
N PHE A 13 -13.70 39.77 34.47
CA PHE A 13 -14.77 39.20 33.64
C PHE A 13 -14.38 39.49 32.19
N VAL A 14 -13.84 38.47 31.50
CA VAL A 14 -13.66 38.52 30.04
C VAL A 14 -15.03 38.28 29.43
N ALA A 15 -15.55 39.33 28.81
CA ALA A 15 -16.82 39.34 28.11
C ALA A 15 -16.84 38.31 26.97
N GLY A 16 -17.97 37.62 26.84
CA GLY A 16 -18.24 36.70 25.75
C GLY A 16 -18.19 37.40 24.39
N GLY A 17 -17.39 36.84 23.50
CA GLY A 17 -17.43 37.09 22.07
C GLY A 17 -17.55 35.75 21.36
N CYS A 18 -18.68 35.51 20.70
CA CYS A 18 -18.84 34.40 19.77
C CYS A 18 -18.02 34.74 18.52
N ILE A 19 -17.01 33.94 18.19
CA ILE A 19 -16.36 34.02 16.89
C ILE A 19 -17.19 33.21 15.88
N GLN A 20 -17.74 33.90 14.89
CA GLN A 20 -18.37 33.30 13.72
C GLN A 20 -17.28 32.81 12.76
N PHE A 21 -17.34 31.56 12.35
CA PHE A 21 -16.53 31.02 11.27
C PHE A 21 -17.26 31.28 9.95
N GLU A 22 -16.81 32.30 9.22
CA GLU A 22 -17.44 32.76 7.99
C GLU A 22 -17.03 31.82 6.84
N HIS A 23 -17.89 30.86 6.52
CA HIS A 23 -17.82 30.11 5.26
C HIS A 23 -18.11 31.06 4.10
N GLY A 24 -17.26 30.99 3.07
CA GLY A 24 -17.39 31.77 1.83
C GLY A 24 -18.70 31.50 1.07
N PRO A 25 -19.02 32.34 0.07
CA PRO A 25 -20.31 32.32 -0.60
C PRO A 25 -20.47 31.07 -1.49
N THR A 26 -21.43 30.21 -1.13
CA THR A 26 -22.01 29.21 -2.03
C THR A 26 -22.82 29.93 -3.11
N THR A 27 -22.39 29.86 -4.36
CA THR A 27 -23.26 30.15 -5.51
C THR A 27 -24.17 28.94 -5.72
N ASP A 28 -25.40 29.05 -5.24
CA ASP A 28 -26.50 28.11 -5.49
C ASP A 28 -26.94 28.24 -6.97
N GLY A 29 -26.70 27.18 -7.75
CA GLY A 29 -27.27 26.98 -9.09
C GLY A 29 -28.25 25.82 -9.05
N PRO A 30 -29.45 25.92 -9.67
CA PRO A 30 -30.44 24.87 -9.58
C PRO A 30 -30.22 23.79 -10.65
N GLY A 31 -29.93 22.58 -10.18
CA GLY A 31 -30.26 21.34 -10.88
C GLY A 31 -29.15 20.70 -11.72
N GLU A 32 -28.45 19.74 -11.11
CA GLU A 32 -28.29 18.38 -11.64
C GLU A 32 -28.27 17.42 -10.43
N PRO A 33 -28.98 16.27 -10.46
CA PRO A 33 -28.83 15.26 -9.42
C PRO A 33 -27.44 14.62 -9.58
N GLY A 34 -26.46 15.20 -8.89
CA GLY A 34 -25.18 14.55 -8.65
C GLY A 34 -25.45 13.24 -7.93
N THR A 35 -25.29 12.15 -8.67
CA THR A 35 -25.29 10.79 -8.17
C THR A 35 -24.31 10.74 -6.99
N THR A 36 -24.86 10.61 -5.79
CA THR A 36 -24.13 10.05 -4.66
C THR A 36 -23.89 8.59 -5.01
N THR A 37 -22.76 8.29 -5.66
CA THR A 37 -22.23 6.93 -5.54
C THR A 37 -21.69 6.86 -4.12
N GLY A 38 -22.26 5.97 -3.32
CA GLY A 38 -21.84 5.80 -1.93
C GLY A 38 -20.37 5.44 -1.90
N GLU A 39 -19.61 6.17 -1.08
CA GLU A 39 -18.51 5.52 -0.37
C GLU A 39 -19.15 4.86 0.84
N ASP A 40 -19.64 3.64 0.57
CA ASP A 40 -20.05 2.68 1.57
C ASP A 40 -18.93 2.51 2.60
N ASP A 41 -19.34 2.41 3.87
CA ASP A 41 -18.53 1.94 4.99
C ASP A 41 -18.10 0.49 4.66
N GLU A 42 -17.03 0.36 3.88
CA GLU A 42 -16.47 -0.93 3.52
C GLU A 42 -15.90 -1.54 4.83
N PRO A 43 -16.31 -2.77 5.21
CA PRO A 43 -15.64 -3.47 6.32
C PRO A 43 -14.14 -3.45 6.04
N PRO A 44 -13.24 -3.38 7.05
CA PRO A 44 -11.81 -3.44 6.78
C PRO A 44 -11.58 -4.69 5.93
N PRO A 45 -11.13 -4.56 4.66
CA PRO A 45 -11.05 -5.71 3.80
C PRO A 45 -10.10 -6.69 4.47
N THR A 46 -10.50 -7.95 4.60
CA THR A 46 -9.55 -9.04 4.77
C THR A 46 -8.52 -8.84 3.68
N VAL A 47 -7.27 -8.49 4.04
CA VAL A 47 -6.40 -7.63 3.21
C VAL A 47 -5.76 -8.38 2.03
N ASP A 48 -6.58 -9.07 1.24
CA ASP A 48 -6.27 -9.44 -0.12
C ASP A 48 -5.89 -8.14 -0.86
N CYS A 49 -4.64 -8.08 -1.32
CA CYS A 49 -4.07 -6.92 -1.97
C CYS A 49 -3.63 -7.28 -3.39
N ASP A 50 -3.60 -6.29 -4.28
CA ASP A 50 -3.02 -6.50 -5.61
C ASP A 50 -1.49 -6.34 -5.54
N PRO A 51 -0.71 -7.38 -5.90
CA PRO A 51 0.74 -7.34 -5.78
C PRO A 51 1.41 -6.43 -6.82
N LEU A 52 0.71 -5.99 -7.87
CA LEU A 52 1.26 -5.06 -8.86
C LEU A 52 1.02 -3.59 -8.45
N SER A 53 -0.14 -3.31 -7.87
CA SER A 53 -0.57 -1.96 -7.47
C SER A 53 -0.06 -1.57 -6.08
N GLN A 54 0.28 -2.55 -5.23
CA GLN A 54 0.83 -2.33 -3.90
C GLN A 54 -0.06 -1.43 -3.02
N ASP A 55 -1.36 -1.70 -3.01
CA ASP A 55 -2.38 -0.97 -2.23
C ASP A 55 -2.33 -1.27 -0.72
N CYS A 56 -1.12 -1.36 -0.16
CA CYS A 56 -0.90 -1.59 1.26
C CYS A 56 -0.58 -0.29 2.01
N PRO A 57 -0.95 -0.19 3.30
CA PRO A 57 -0.55 0.92 4.15
C PRO A 57 0.98 1.11 4.22
N ASP A 58 1.41 2.32 4.60
CA ASP A 58 2.83 2.63 4.78
C ASP A 58 3.56 1.61 5.67
N GLY A 59 4.71 1.13 5.19
CA GLY A 59 5.52 0.12 5.88
C GLY A 59 5.09 -1.33 5.64
N GLN A 60 4.11 -1.54 4.76
CA GLN A 60 3.69 -2.86 4.31
C GLN A 60 3.88 -3.02 2.80
N ALA A 61 4.06 -4.26 2.37
CA ALA A 61 4.12 -4.65 0.96
C ALA A 61 3.07 -5.73 0.71
N CYS A 62 2.46 -5.70 -0.48
CA CYS A 62 1.60 -6.78 -0.90
C CYS A 62 2.46 -7.94 -1.39
N SER A 63 2.45 -9.06 -0.67
CA SER A 63 3.25 -10.23 -1.01
C SER A 63 2.49 -11.52 -0.72
N LEU A 64 2.96 -12.61 -1.33
CA LEU A 64 2.35 -13.92 -1.16
C LEU A 64 2.62 -14.44 0.26
N ALA A 65 1.56 -14.74 1.02
CA ALA A 65 1.65 -15.45 2.28
C ALA A 65 0.71 -16.67 2.27
N GLY A 66 1.30 -17.87 2.20
CA GLY A 66 0.53 -19.10 2.03
C GLY A 66 -0.08 -19.15 0.63
N ASP A 67 -1.41 -19.08 0.55
CA ASP A 67 -2.21 -19.19 -0.66
C ASP A 67 -2.99 -17.90 -0.99
N ASP A 68 -2.66 -16.77 -0.34
CA ASP A 68 -3.31 -15.47 -0.56
C ASP A 68 -2.26 -14.33 -0.64
N PHE A 69 -2.54 -13.27 -1.41
CA PHE A 69 -1.72 -12.06 -1.45
C PHE A 69 -2.17 -11.13 -0.35
N VAL A 70 -1.31 -10.87 0.62
CA VAL A 70 -1.69 -10.07 1.79
C VAL A 70 -0.67 -8.99 2.09
N CYS A 71 -1.15 -7.91 2.68
CA CYS A 71 -0.28 -6.85 3.18
C CYS A 71 0.54 -7.36 4.37
N ILE A 72 1.85 -7.45 4.18
CA ILE A 72 2.80 -7.89 5.19
C ILE A 72 3.71 -6.74 5.60
N GLU A 73 4.10 -6.70 6.87
CA GLU A 73 5.09 -5.72 7.33
C GLU A 73 6.45 -5.99 6.69
N VAL A 74 7.03 -4.94 6.09
CA VAL A 74 8.37 -4.98 5.51
C VAL A 74 9.35 -4.59 6.60
N PHE A 75 10.24 -5.51 6.95
CA PHE A 75 11.31 -5.27 7.93
C PHE A 75 12.70 -5.27 7.30
N VAL A 76 12.84 -5.85 6.10
CA VAL A 76 13.99 -5.66 5.22
C VAL A 76 13.46 -5.27 3.83
N ASP A 77 13.97 -4.17 3.29
CA ASP A 77 13.62 -3.69 1.95
C ASP A 77 14.57 -4.30 0.91
N GLY A 78 14.48 -5.62 0.73
CA GLY A 78 15.33 -6.37 -0.20
C GLY A 78 15.02 -6.03 -1.65
N ALA A 79 16.06 -5.92 -2.48
CA ALA A 79 15.95 -5.65 -3.91
C ALA A 79 15.75 -6.94 -4.72
N PRO A 80 15.35 -6.86 -6.00
CA PRO A 80 15.29 -8.03 -6.88
C PRO A 80 16.63 -8.77 -6.92
N GLY A 81 16.59 -10.09 -6.73
CA GLY A 81 17.76 -10.96 -6.66
C GLY A 81 18.39 -11.08 -5.25
N ASP A 82 17.99 -10.25 -4.28
CA ASP A 82 18.48 -10.37 -2.91
C ASP A 82 17.94 -11.63 -2.24
N ALA A 83 18.76 -12.23 -1.39
CA ALA A 83 18.38 -13.40 -0.62
C ALA A 83 17.29 -13.06 0.40
N CYS A 84 16.28 -13.91 0.48
CA CYS A 84 15.18 -13.78 1.43
C CYS A 84 14.89 -15.12 2.11
N GLN A 85 14.29 -15.10 3.29
CA GLN A 85 13.79 -16.26 4.04
C GLN A 85 12.30 -16.12 4.33
N ALA A 86 11.78 -14.90 4.34
CA ALA A 86 10.38 -14.57 4.52
C ALA A 86 9.94 -13.47 3.55
N ALA A 87 8.64 -13.39 3.30
CA ALA A 87 8.07 -12.41 2.37
C ALA A 87 8.34 -10.95 2.79
N GLY A 88 8.41 -10.66 4.10
CA GLY A 88 8.66 -9.29 4.61
C GLY A 88 10.14 -8.85 4.52
N GLU A 89 10.99 -9.66 3.90
CA GLU A 89 12.36 -9.30 3.56
C GLU A 89 12.53 -8.74 2.14
N CYS A 90 11.45 -8.79 1.35
CA CYS A 90 11.42 -8.22 0.02
C CYS A 90 10.68 -6.89 0.04
N GLY A 91 11.18 -5.92 -0.72
CA GLY A 91 10.51 -4.64 -0.90
C GLY A 91 9.14 -4.77 -1.60
N PRO A 92 8.38 -3.66 -1.68
CA PRO A 92 7.09 -3.63 -2.35
C PRO A 92 7.17 -4.05 -3.82
N GLY A 93 6.21 -4.86 -4.26
CA GLY A 93 6.14 -5.42 -5.62
C GLY A 93 6.94 -6.71 -5.82
N LEU A 94 7.58 -7.20 -4.76
CA LEU A 94 8.45 -8.37 -4.79
C LEU A 94 7.90 -9.51 -3.94
N VAL A 95 8.22 -10.74 -4.37
CA VAL A 95 7.88 -11.98 -3.66
C VAL A 95 9.15 -12.76 -3.35
N CYS A 96 9.18 -13.37 -2.17
CA CYS A 96 10.25 -14.29 -1.81
C CYS A 96 9.98 -15.69 -2.37
N LEU A 97 10.74 -16.10 -3.39
CA LEU A 97 10.57 -17.41 -4.02
C LEU A 97 11.84 -18.24 -3.96
N SER A 98 11.65 -19.56 -3.93
CA SER A 98 12.77 -20.50 -3.93
C SER A 98 13.57 -20.43 -5.25
N ALA A 99 14.88 -20.68 -5.16
CA ALA A 99 15.76 -20.74 -6.32
C ALA A 99 15.35 -21.81 -7.35
N VAL A 100 14.62 -22.84 -6.92
CA VAL A 100 14.08 -23.88 -7.81
C VAL A 100 13.03 -23.31 -8.79
N VAL A 101 12.28 -22.29 -8.35
CA VAL A 101 11.27 -21.61 -9.15
C VAL A 101 11.89 -20.55 -10.06
N LEU A 102 12.82 -19.76 -9.51
CA LEU A 102 13.44 -18.64 -10.23
C LEU A 102 14.51 -19.09 -11.22
N GLY A 103 15.23 -20.17 -10.93
CA GLY A 103 16.37 -20.65 -11.72
C GLY A 103 17.64 -19.81 -11.57
N ASP A 104 17.50 -18.50 -11.35
CA ASP A 104 18.57 -17.51 -11.31
C ASP A 104 18.68 -16.84 -9.92
N CYS A 105 18.86 -17.65 -8.88
CA CYS A 105 19.00 -17.19 -7.51
C CYS A 105 20.22 -17.83 -6.86
N GLU A 106 21.17 -17.01 -6.39
CA GLU A 106 22.43 -17.45 -5.75
C GLU A 106 22.20 -18.01 -4.33
N ALA A 107 21.03 -17.74 -3.74
CA ALA A 107 20.62 -18.21 -2.42
C ALA A 107 19.59 -19.36 -2.52
N SER A 108 19.06 -19.82 -1.38
CA SER A 108 17.96 -20.80 -1.40
C SER A 108 16.63 -20.21 -1.87
N SER A 109 16.45 -18.91 -1.65
CA SER A 109 15.29 -18.12 -2.07
C SER A 109 15.71 -16.68 -2.27
N CYS A 110 15.13 -16.02 -3.27
CA CYS A 110 15.43 -14.64 -3.62
C CYS A 110 14.15 -13.84 -3.83
N CYS A 111 14.24 -12.54 -3.62
CA CYS A 111 13.20 -11.59 -3.98
C CYS A 111 13.11 -11.49 -5.50
N SER A 112 11.91 -11.67 -6.05
CA SER A 112 11.65 -11.54 -7.49
C SER A 112 10.44 -10.64 -7.71
N ALA A 113 10.48 -9.86 -8.79
CA ALA A 113 9.38 -8.99 -9.16
C ALA A 113 8.22 -9.80 -9.73
N LEU A 114 7.00 -9.48 -9.27
CA LEU A 114 5.79 -9.97 -9.92
C LEU A 114 5.53 -9.21 -11.22
N CYS A 115 4.91 -9.91 -12.16
CA CYS A 115 4.48 -9.36 -13.43
C CYS A 115 3.16 -10.01 -13.83
N GLU A 116 2.39 -9.35 -14.68
CA GLU A 116 1.18 -9.92 -15.26
C GLU A 116 1.59 -10.85 -16.41
N VAL A 117 1.06 -12.08 -16.45
CA VAL A 117 1.43 -13.06 -17.50
C VAL A 117 0.97 -12.60 -18.89
N SER A 118 -0.04 -11.73 -18.96
CA SER A 118 -0.45 -11.04 -20.20
C SER A 118 0.64 -10.12 -20.75
N ASP A 119 1.48 -9.59 -19.87
CA ASP A 119 2.48 -8.60 -20.19
C ASP A 119 3.78 -9.29 -20.65
N THR A 120 4.36 -8.81 -21.75
CA THR A 120 5.54 -9.45 -22.36
C THR A 120 6.85 -9.16 -21.61
N GLY A 121 6.79 -8.88 -20.30
CA GLY A 121 7.94 -8.52 -19.47
C GLY A 121 8.26 -7.02 -19.41
N ALA A 122 7.34 -6.14 -19.82
CA ALA A 122 7.49 -4.69 -19.65
C ALA A 122 7.52 -4.26 -18.18
N GLN A 123 6.91 -5.07 -17.30
CA GLN A 123 6.96 -4.89 -15.84
C GLN A 123 8.25 -5.40 -15.19
N CYS A 124 9.11 -6.10 -15.95
CA CYS A 124 10.39 -6.57 -15.44
C CYS A 124 11.44 -5.45 -15.52
N GLY A 125 12.26 -5.34 -14.47
CA GLY A 125 13.27 -4.28 -14.34
C GLY A 125 14.35 -4.32 -15.43
N SER A 126 14.59 -5.49 -16.03
CA SER A 126 15.58 -5.68 -17.08
C SER A 126 14.94 -6.08 -18.41
N SER A 127 15.41 -5.48 -19.49
CA SER A 127 15.02 -5.86 -20.88
C SER A 127 15.39 -7.30 -21.29
N SER A 128 16.17 -8.00 -20.46
CA SER A 128 16.56 -9.40 -20.67
C SER A 128 15.72 -10.38 -19.85
N GLU A 129 14.87 -9.88 -18.95
CA GLU A 129 13.94 -10.70 -18.18
C GLU A 129 12.63 -10.83 -18.95
N VAL A 130 11.98 -11.98 -18.77
CA VAL A 130 10.64 -12.25 -19.31
C VAL A 130 9.70 -12.54 -18.16
N CYS A 131 8.45 -12.11 -18.29
CA CYS A 131 7.42 -12.54 -17.37
C CYS A 131 7.07 -14.01 -17.66
N ALA A 132 7.30 -14.88 -16.68
CA ALA A 132 7.01 -16.29 -16.80
C ALA A 132 6.11 -16.76 -15.64
N PRO A 133 5.09 -17.58 -15.91
CA PRO A 133 4.27 -18.14 -14.85
C PRO A 133 5.12 -19.05 -13.94
N VAL A 134 4.89 -18.93 -12.63
CA VAL A 134 5.57 -19.76 -11.61
C VAL A 134 5.09 -21.21 -11.68
N PHE A 135 3.78 -21.38 -11.84
CA PHE A 135 3.11 -22.66 -11.91
C PHE A 135 2.64 -22.92 -13.36
N ALA A 136 2.62 -24.18 -13.78
CA ALA A 136 2.15 -24.56 -15.10
C ALA A 136 1.14 -25.71 -15.02
N GLY A 137 0.12 -25.69 -15.88
CA GLY A 137 -0.88 -26.76 -15.98
C GLY A 137 -2.13 -26.51 -15.13
N GLU A 138 -2.80 -27.58 -14.73
CA GLU A 138 -4.05 -27.52 -13.94
C GLU A 138 -3.82 -27.24 -12.45
N ASP A 139 -2.55 -27.25 -12.01
CA ASP A 139 -2.13 -27.03 -10.63
C ASP A 139 -1.84 -25.55 -10.30
N VAL A 140 -2.13 -24.61 -11.21
CA VAL A 140 -1.96 -23.17 -10.96
C VAL A 140 -3.02 -22.72 -9.95
N PRO A 141 -2.63 -22.24 -8.76
CA PRO A 141 -3.60 -21.65 -7.84
C PRO A 141 -4.29 -20.47 -8.51
N PRO A 142 -5.60 -20.24 -8.30
CA PRO A 142 -6.35 -19.18 -8.98
C PRO A 142 -5.69 -17.79 -8.85
N MET A 143 -5.09 -17.51 -7.70
CA MET A 143 -4.37 -16.28 -7.42
C MET A 143 -3.13 -16.06 -8.31
N TRP A 144 -2.55 -17.11 -8.88
CA TRP A 144 -1.37 -17.06 -9.75
C TRP A 144 -1.75 -17.16 -11.23
N ALA A 145 -3.05 -17.25 -11.55
CA ALA A 145 -3.50 -17.42 -12.94
C ALA A 145 -3.08 -16.25 -13.83
N ASP A 146 -3.12 -15.04 -13.28
CA ASP A 146 -2.82 -13.80 -13.99
C ASP A 146 -1.41 -13.27 -13.69
N TYR A 147 -0.70 -13.86 -12.72
CA TYR A 147 0.61 -13.39 -12.27
C TYR A 147 1.74 -14.38 -12.55
N GLY A 148 2.87 -13.83 -12.96
CA GLY A 148 4.12 -14.53 -13.15
C GLY A 148 5.24 -13.82 -12.38
N VAL A 149 6.46 -14.28 -12.62
CA VAL A 149 7.66 -13.66 -12.09
C VAL A 149 8.65 -13.34 -13.18
N CYS A 150 9.37 -12.25 -12.95
CA CYS A 150 10.47 -11.83 -13.79
C CYS A 150 11.66 -12.75 -13.58
N ARG A 151 12.08 -13.40 -14.66
CA ARG A 151 13.28 -14.23 -14.70
C ARG A 151 13.93 -14.18 -16.07
N LEU A 152 15.21 -14.53 -16.13
CA LEU A 152 15.89 -14.68 -17.41
C LEU A 152 15.29 -15.86 -18.21
N PRO A 153 15.15 -15.75 -19.53
CA PRO A 153 14.73 -16.85 -20.37
C PRO A 153 15.79 -17.95 -20.33
N SER A 154 15.41 -19.13 -19.83
CA SER A 154 16.23 -20.35 -19.81
C SER A 154 16.23 -21.07 -21.14
#